data_AF-A0A8C5P385-F1
#
_entry.id   AF-A0A8C5P385-F1
#
_cell.length_a   1.000
_cell.length_b   1.000
_cell.length_c   1.000
_cell.angle_alpha   90.00
_cell.angle_beta   90.00
_cell.angle_gamma   90.00
#
_symmetry.space_group_name_H-M   'P 1'
#
loop_
_entity.id
_entity.type
_entity.pdbx_description
1 polymer ?
#
loop_
_entity_poly.entity_id
_entity_poly.type
_entity_poly.pdbx_seq_one_letter_code
_entity_poly.pdbx_strand_id
1 'polypeptide(L)'
;MSAANIARACRQQEALFQLLSEEKKAGETKKKFTVDFKTLADVLVQEVIKQNMDSKFPGLGKKIFGEESNEFTNDLGETITIELCFPKWTSVCHHLNWCL
;
A
#
# COMPACT_ATOMS: atom_id res chain seq x y z
N MET A 1 -2.73 -6.41 -9.68
CA MET A 1 -3.39 -6.14 -8.38
C MET A 1 -4.15 -4.82 -8.50
N SER A 2 -5.41 -4.71 -8.06
CA SER A 2 -6.17 -3.44 -8.07
C SER A 2 -6.34 -2.89 -6.65
N ALA A 3 -6.59 -1.58 -6.51
CA ALA A 3 -6.87 -0.94 -5.22
C ALA A 3 -8.02 -1.61 -4.45
N ALA A 4 -9.06 -2.06 -5.17
CA ALA A 4 -10.18 -2.79 -4.57
C ALA A 4 -9.76 -4.12 -3.93
N ASN A 5 -8.71 -4.78 -4.45
CA ASN A 5 -8.20 -6.01 -3.85
C ASN A 5 -7.46 -5.74 -2.54
N ILE A 6 -6.73 -4.61 -2.45
CA ILE A 6 -6.08 -4.18 -1.20
C ILE A 6 -7.14 -3.85 -0.15
N ALA A 7 -8.13 -3.02 -0.50
CA ALA A 7 -9.20 -2.68 0.42
C ALA A 7 -9.98 -3.92 0.92
N ARG A 8 -10.18 -4.93 0.07
CA ARG A 8 -10.77 -6.21 0.47
C ARG A 8 -9.86 -7.01 1.40
N ALA A 9 -8.57 -7.15 1.07
CA ALA A 9 -7.61 -7.87 1.91
C ALA A 9 -7.52 -7.25 3.32
N CYS A 10 -7.45 -5.92 3.39
CA CYS A 10 -7.49 -5.14 4.61
C CYS A 10 -8.73 -5.44 5.49
N ARG A 11 -9.90 -5.72 4.88
CA ARG A 11 -11.13 -6.06 5.61
C ARG A 11 -11.33 -7.54 5.89
N GLN A 12 -10.79 -8.42 5.05
CA GLN A 12 -11.02 -9.87 5.12
C GLN A 12 -9.98 -10.60 5.97
N GLN A 13 -8.78 -10.03 6.13
CA GLN A 13 -7.76 -10.60 7.00
C GLN A 13 -7.90 -10.03 8.41
N GLU A 14 -8.28 -10.86 9.37
CA GLU A 14 -8.49 -10.50 10.77
C GLU A 14 -7.33 -9.65 11.33
N ALA A 15 -6.08 -10.05 11.08
CA ALA A 15 -4.90 -9.31 11.54
C ALA A 15 -4.81 -7.88 10.97
N LEU A 16 -5.18 -7.67 9.70
CA LEU A 16 -5.18 -6.34 9.07
C LEU A 16 -6.41 -5.54 9.50
N PHE A 17 -7.54 -6.20 9.71
CA PHE A 17 -8.76 -5.58 10.17
C PHE A 17 -8.61 -5.03 11.59
N GLN A 18 -8.00 -5.79 12.50
CA GLN A 18 -7.69 -5.34 13.86
C GLN A 18 -6.75 -4.12 13.88
N LEU A 19 -5.81 -4.04 12.93
CA LEU A 19 -4.93 -2.88 12.77
C LEU A 19 -5.67 -1.67 12.19
N LEU A 20 -6.66 -1.86 11.30
CA LEU A 20 -7.54 -0.78 10.82
C LEU A 20 -8.52 -0.30 11.88
N SER A 21 -8.94 -1.19 12.78
CA SER A 21 -10.04 -0.94 13.70
C SER A 21 -9.59 -0.44 15.06
N GLU A 22 -8.29 -0.19 15.30
CA GLU A 22 -7.70 0.20 16.59
C GLU A 22 -8.70 0.93 17.47
N GLU A 23 -9.44 0.14 18.26
CA GLU A 23 -10.55 0.66 19.02
C GLU A 23 -9.89 1.41 20.16
N LYS A 24 -10.18 2.71 20.30
CA LYS A 24 -9.72 3.51 21.44
C LYS A 24 -10.22 2.85 22.73
N LYS A 25 -9.46 1.92 23.30
CA LYS A 25 -9.70 1.44 24.66
C LYS A 25 -9.42 2.60 25.58
N ALA A 26 -10.47 3.11 26.20
CA ALA A 26 -10.41 4.19 27.16
C ALA A 26 -9.46 3.80 28.30
N GLY A 27 -8.24 4.36 28.31
CA GLY A 27 -7.27 4.19 29.39
C GLY A 27 -5.85 3.83 28.98
N GLU A 28 -5.59 3.40 27.74
CA GLU A 28 -4.22 3.12 27.30
C GLU A 28 -3.59 4.34 26.60
N THR A 29 -2.52 4.84 27.21
CA THR A 29 -1.71 5.93 26.65
C THR A 29 -1.10 5.44 25.33
N LYS A 30 -1.57 6.04 24.23
CA LYS A 30 -1.09 5.86 22.85
C LYS A 30 0.38 5.46 22.80
N LYS A 31 0.70 4.18 22.54
CA LYS A 31 2.00 3.86 21.97
C LYS A 31 1.98 4.49 20.58
N LYS A 32 2.74 5.57 20.46
CA LYS A 32 2.86 6.42 19.27
C LYS A 32 3.45 5.63 18.09
N PHE A 33 2.73 4.67 17.53
CA PHE A 33 2.84 4.49 16.09
C PHE A 33 2.07 5.67 15.51
N THR A 34 2.76 6.79 15.31
CA THR A 34 2.16 8.09 14.95
C THR A 34 1.58 8.12 13.53
N VAL A 35 1.57 6.97 12.86
CA VAL A 35 0.92 6.71 11.58
C VAL A 35 -0.20 5.73 11.85
N ASP A 36 -1.44 6.21 11.78
CA ASP A 36 -2.63 5.35 11.81
C ASP A 36 -2.50 4.35 10.65
N PHE A 37 -2.72 3.06 10.90
CA PHE A 37 -2.68 2.03 9.86
C PHE A 37 -3.64 2.37 8.70
N LYS A 38 -4.68 3.16 8.98
CA LYS A 38 -5.53 3.79 7.95
C LYS A 38 -4.73 4.64 6.96
N THR A 39 -3.84 5.52 7.43
CA THR A 39 -2.99 6.36 6.58
C THR A 39 -2.09 5.49 5.70
N LEU A 40 -1.53 4.41 6.25
CA LEU A 40 -0.74 3.46 5.46
C LEU A 40 -1.60 2.76 4.39
N ALA A 41 -2.82 2.35 4.71
CA ALA A 41 -3.73 1.75 3.75
C ALA A 41 -4.12 2.72 2.62
N ASP A 42 -4.39 3.99 2.97
CA ASP A 42 -4.71 5.04 2.01
C ASP A 42 -3.52 5.33 1.07
N VAL A 43 -2.29 5.38 1.59
CA VAL A 43 -1.05 5.49 0.78
C VAL A 43 -0.87 4.29 -0.15
N LEU A 44 -1.07 3.06 0.34
CA LEU A 44 -0.94 1.86 -0.49
C LEU A 44 -1.94 1.85 -1.64
N VAL A 45 -3.19 2.27 -1.38
CA VAL A 45 -4.22 2.40 -2.42
C VAL A 45 -3.82 3.43 -3.47
N GLN A 46 -3.34 4.60 -3.02
CA GLN A 46 -2.89 5.67 -3.91
C GLN A 46 -1.72 5.22 -4.80
N GLU A 47 -0.68 4.60 -4.22
CA GLU A 47 0.49 4.13 -4.96
C GLU A 47 0.12 3.01 -5.97
N VAL A 48 -0.83 2.13 -5.63
CA VAL A 48 -1.33 1.12 -6.59
C VAL A 48 -2.02 1.78 -7.79
N ILE A 49 -2.83 2.81 -7.56
CA ILE A 49 -3.49 3.55 -8.65
C ILE A 49 -2.43 4.22 -9.52
N LYS A 50 -1.48 4.92 -8.90
CA LYS A 50 -0.40 5.63 -9.58
C LYS A 50 0.40 4.72 -10.51
N GLN A 51 0.88 3.58 -10.00
CA GLN A 51 1.66 2.62 -10.79
C GLN A 51 0.82 1.91 -11.85
N ASN A 52 -0.46 1.58 -11.57
CA ASN A 52 -1.35 1.00 -12.56
C ASN A 52 -1.63 1.97 -13.72
N MET A 53 -1.79 3.25 -13.43
CA MET A 53 -2.00 4.27 -14.47
C MET A 53 -0.71 4.52 -15.26
N ASP A 54 0.45 4.57 -14.61
CA ASP A 54 1.73 4.73 -15.29
C ASP A 54 2.05 3.54 -16.21
N SER A 55 1.72 2.31 -15.79
CA SER A 55 1.91 1.11 -16.62
C SER A 55 1.02 1.07 -17.87
N LYS A 56 -0.19 1.65 -17.80
CA LYS A 56 -1.11 1.76 -18.95
C LYS A 56 -0.81 2.97 -19.83
N PHE A 57 -0.40 4.07 -19.22
CA PHE A 57 -0.13 5.34 -19.86
C PHE A 57 1.22 5.89 -19.33
N PRO A 58 2.34 5.51 -19.96
CA PRO A 58 3.68 5.86 -19.47
C PRO A 58 3.84 7.36 -19.23
N GLY A 59 4.29 7.74 -18.02
CA GLY A 59 4.49 9.12 -17.61
C GLY A 59 3.28 9.77 -16.95
N LEU A 60 2.11 9.10 -16.92
CA LEU A 60 0.92 9.59 -16.25
C LEU A 60 1.03 9.45 -14.72
N GLY A 61 1.76 8.46 -14.20
CA GLY A 61 1.92 8.26 -12.76
C GLY A 61 2.52 9.47 -12.05
N LYS A 62 3.45 10.18 -12.72
CA LYS A 62 4.05 11.41 -12.20
C LYS A 62 3.08 12.60 -12.11
N LYS A 63 1.91 12.49 -12.74
CA LYS A 63 0.87 13.52 -12.76
C LYS A 63 -0.33 13.16 -11.86
N ILE A 64 -0.26 12.03 -11.17
CA ILE A 64 -1.28 11.60 -10.21
C ILE A 64 -0.85 12.10 -8.84
N PHE A 65 -1.65 13.00 -8.31
CA PHE A 65 -1.53 13.55 -6.96
C PHE A 65 -2.65 12.98 -6.10
N GLY A 66 -2.41 12.87 -4.80
CA GLY A 66 -3.42 12.49 -3.84
C GLY A 66 -3.17 13.13 -2.49
N GLU A 67 -4.06 12.82 -1.54
CA GLU A 67 -4.09 13.43 -0.21
C GLU A 67 -2.87 13.01 0.63
N GLU A 68 -2.44 11.76 0.48
CA GLU A 68 -1.43 11.18 1.36
C GLU A 68 -0.02 11.22 0.76
N SER A 69 0.96 11.48 1.62
CA SER A 69 2.38 11.35 1.28
C SER A 69 2.80 9.89 1.41
N ASN A 70 3.62 9.41 0.48
CA ASN A 70 4.24 8.09 0.62
C ASN A 70 5.50 8.11 1.52
N GLU A 71 5.83 9.26 2.11
CA GLU A 71 6.90 9.41 3.09
C GLU A 71 6.36 9.44 4.51
N PHE A 72 6.94 8.60 5.36
CA PHE A 72 6.62 8.48 6.77
C PHE A 72 7.85 8.78 7.61
N THR A 73 7.69 9.21 8.85
CA THR A 73 8.79 9.36 9.80
C THR A 73 8.58 8.39 10.96
N ASN A 74 9.58 7.56 11.26
CA ASN A 74 9.50 6.63 12.39
C ASN A 74 9.85 7.30 13.72
N ASP A 75 9.74 6.57 14.82
CA ASP A 75 10.03 7.08 16.17
C ASP A 75 11.49 7.48 16.41
N LEU A 76 12.40 7.06 15.52
CA LEU A 76 13.82 7.45 15.52
C LEU A 76 14.08 8.73 14.71
N GLY A 77 13.04 9.30 14.08
CA GLY A 77 13.15 10.47 13.21
C GLY A 77 13.62 10.14 11.79
N GLU A 78 13.66 8.86 11.41
CA GLU A 78 14.09 8.43 10.08
C GLU A 78 12.92 8.49 9.10
N THR A 79 13.18 8.99 7.89
CA THR A 79 12.21 9.01 6.81
C THR A 79 12.16 7.66 6.10
N ILE A 80 10.96 7.07 6.04
CA ILE A 80 10.64 5.84 5.33
C ILE A 80 9.76 6.19 4.13
N THR A 81 10.25 5.94 2.92
CA THR A 81 9.46 6.10 1.69
C THR A 81 8.85 4.75 1.29
N ILE A 82 7.54 4.73 1.10
CA ILE A 82 6.83 3.55 0.59
C ILE A 82 6.90 3.56 -0.94
N GLU A 83 7.47 2.50 -1.48
CA GLU A 83 7.47 2.20 -2.90
C GLU A 83 6.89 0.81 -3.14
N LEU A 84 5.96 0.69 -4.08
CA LEU A 84 5.47 -0.62 -4.49
C LEU A 84 6.42 -1.21 -5.52
N CYS A 85 6.89 -2.43 -5.26
CA CYS A 85 7.57 -3.25 -6.24
C CYS A 85 6.57 -4.24 -6.82
N PHE A 86 6.04 -3.96 -8.01
CA PHE A 86 5.38 -5.02 -8.77
C PHE A 86 6.46 -5.86 -9.46
N PRO A 87 6.41 -7.20 -9.38
CA PRO A 87 7.18 -8.01 -10.30
C PRO A 87 6.75 -7.57 -11.69
N LYS A 88 7.69 -7.00 -12.46
CA LYS A 88 7.52 -6.95 -13.90
C LYS A 88 7.42 -8.41 -14.28
N TRP A 89 6.22 -8.88 -14.62
CA TRP A 89 6.06 -10.10 -15.41
C TRP A 89 6.62 -9.75 -16.80
N THR A 90 7.93 -9.51 -16.87
CA THR A 90 8.66 -9.63 -18.12
C THR A 90 8.40 -11.06 -18.51
N SER A 91 7.64 -11.25 -19.58
CA SER A 91 7.44 -12.53 -20.21
C SER A 91 8.81 -13.16 -20.46
N VAL A 92 9.28 -13.98 -19.52
CA VAL A 92 10.19 -15.06 -19.87
C VAL A 92 9.29 -16.19 -20.38
N CYS A 93 8.57 -15.89 -21.46
CA CYS A 93 8.06 -16.91 -22.35
C CYS A 93 9.24 -17.38 -23.20
N HIS A 94 10.23 -18.00 -22.57
CA HIS A 94 11.19 -18.84 -23.28
C HIS A 94 11.38 -20.09 -22.45
N HIS A 95 10.70 -21.15 -22.91
CA HIS A 95 10.90 -22.53 -22.49
C HIS A 95 10.76 -22.77 -20.99
N LEU A 96 9.52 -22.90 -20.50
CA LEU A 96 9.15 -24.00 -19.62
C LEU A 96 7.64 -24.14 -19.67
N ASN A 97 7.24 -25.19 -20.38
CA ASN A 97 5.90 -25.74 -20.46
C ASN A 97 5.35 -25.87 -19.03
N TRP A 98 4.18 -25.32 -18.73
CA TRP A 98 3.21 -25.81 -17.72
C TRP A 98 1.90 -25.04 -17.91
N CYS A 99 1.09 -25.53 -18.85
CA CYS A 99 -0.36 -25.43 -18.74
C CYS A 99 -0.82 -26.37 -17.62
N LEU A 100 -1.64 -25.84 -16.70
CA LEU A 100 -2.74 -26.56 -16.09
C LEU A 100 -4.01 -25.74 -16.33
#